data_AF-A0A3D5FJV9-F1
#
_entry.id   AF-A0A3D5FJV9-F1
#
_cell.length_a   1.000
_cell.length_b   1.000
_cell.length_c   1.000
_cell.angle_alpha   90.00
_cell.angle_beta   90.00
_cell.angle_gamma   90.00
#
_symmetry.space_group_name_H-M   'P 1'
#
loop_
_entity.id
_entity.type
_entity.pdbx_description
1 polymer ?
#
loop_
_entity_poly.entity_id
_entity_poly.type
_entity_poly.pdbx_seq_one_letter_code
_entity_poly.pdbx_strand_id
1 'polypeptide(L)'
;MKEAGARLLTTKTIEDARGLIDQALREVRDETGLKDRRELLRTLVLGGLSETLNVAAGIDHLLNAMPTEEWEVQFGPAVEKELPGLLVDVVDSMADVPHVDVLRLIPPEAHKTWVACIKKLSGYIDDVDEEHRRLRGMRASMIFADLFAQLNDPKIWRRRTVTPCSIDNKQICALKETKQIDELPAAYLARVNQLQRIDLRHSLLAVSSDDLAGQMSQEDAELRFEVRSPLRLGLSSANASDNHARSKEQGGKTLNAGIDLHTSGSDAPAPPLHVTARRLADPRLVLRSRSADFEADFEADLRGNPTTQSELFFAYKRGGDKSLRMLKQALVHTGIVEDNSDDIVRDIAGFTEGGGLEIVTSSAVLQGSGLGTSSILAASILKVLYRLAQHSAGGAEEYPFLYDQSVLLEQSIGLNSGWQDARGACGGSSAVKDFYAPPAAGLPTPEMCFVDVDEDIFHQRVVLFDTGIARGATRGLNVILESYLRRDRDRYSAMRKSLAIHDEIVEALSQGDYPRLGALASRYWAYRCVLDPEATSDAIQQLFSAPLSDLHEGGMLTGAGSGGFALLIAREGEEESLRECLSKMKDQRAYASSAVVDYRLNRTGLQLETSPAEATG
;
A
#
# COMPACT_ATOMS: atom_id res chain seq x y z
N MET A 1 31.05 25.65 -19.63
CA MET A 1 30.67 24.43 -18.92
C MET A 1 30.51 24.72 -17.45
N LYS A 2 31.51 25.30 -16.77
CA LYS A 2 31.39 25.68 -15.35
C LYS A 2 30.23 26.67 -15.09
N GLU A 3 30.10 27.71 -15.90
CA GLU A 3 29.00 28.69 -15.79
C GLU A 3 27.64 28.05 -16.12
N ALA A 4 27.57 27.29 -17.22
CA ALA A 4 26.36 26.57 -17.61
C ALA A 4 25.90 25.57 -16.52
N GLY A 5 26.84 24.82 -15.92
CA GLY A 5 26.59 23.94 -14.79
C GLY A 5 26.10 24.71 -13.56
N ALA A 6 26.75 25.82 -13.19
CA ALA A 6 26.30 26.63 -12.05
C ALA A 6 24.86 27.13 -12.22
N ARG A 7 24.45 27.48 -13.45
CA ARG A 7 23.07 27.87 -13.76
C ARG A 7 22.12 26.67 -13.76
N LEU A 8 22.57 25.52 -14.28
CA LEU A 8 21.78 24.29 -14.32
C LEU A 8 21.41 23.79 -12.90
N LEU A 9 22.26 24.04 -11.89
CA LEU A 9 21.98 23.71 -10.48
C LEU A 9 20.67 24.30 -9.97
N THR A 10 20.25 25.46 -10.49
CA THR A 10 19.03 26.17 -10.03
C THR A 10 17.92 26.17 -11.08
N THR A 11 18.17 25.61 -12.27
CA THR A 11 17.22 25.60 -13.38
C THR A 11 16.11 24.60 -13.13
N LYS A 12 14.86 25.05 -13.30
CA LYS A 12 13.65 24.28 -13.01
C LYS A 12 12.82 23.93 -14.25
N THR A 13 13.15 24.49 -15.41
CA THR A 13 12.45 24.25 -16.68
C THR A 13 13.32 23.40 -17.59
N ILE A 14 12.69 22.55 -18.39
CA ILE A 14 13.42 21.74 -19.35
C ILE A 14 13.94 22.58 -20.52
N GLU A 15 13.20 23.62 -20.92
CA GLU A 15 13.57 24.53 -22.01
C GLU A 15 14.87 25.27 -21.72
N ASP A 16 15.01 25.87 -20.53
CA ASP A 16 16.24 26.58 -20.15
C ASP A 16 17.40 25.60 -19.97
N ALA A 17 17.13 24.42 -19.41
CA ALA A 17 18.13 23.38 -19.23
C ALA A 17 18.71 22.89 -20.56
N ARG A 18 17.89 22.71 -21.60
CA ARG A 18 18.37 22.35 -22.94
C ARG A 18 19.38 23.36 -23.47
N GLY A 19 19.08 24.66 -23.35
CA GLY A 19 20.01 25.72 -23.77
C GLY A 19 21.33 25.70 -22.99
N LEU A 20 21.28 25.42 -21.69
CA LEU A 20 22.46 25.29 -20.84
C LEU A 20 23.29 24.03 -21.17
N ILE A 21 22.62 22.90 -21.45
CA ILE A 21 23.28 21.68 -21.91
C ILE A 21 23.97 21.94 -23.25
N ASP A 22 23.30 22.56 -24.22
CA ASP A 22 23.89 22.89 -25.52
C ASP A 22 25.08 23.86 -25.40
N GLN A 23 25.01 24.82 -24.48
CA GLN A 23 26.15 25.68 -24.14
C GLN A 23 27.30 24.85 -23.58
N ALA A 24 27.04 23.99 -22.60
CA ALA A 24 28.06 23.14 -21.99
C ALA A 24 28.72 22.19 -23.02
N LEU A 25 27.92 21.61 -23.91
CA LEU A 25 28.38 20.67 -24.94
C LEU A 25 29.25 21.32 -26.02
N ARG A 26 28.97 22.57 -26.40
CA ARG A 26 29.85 23.33 -27.30
C ARG A 26 31.25 23.50 -26.72
N GLU A 27 31.35 23.69 -25.40
CA GLU A 27 32.62 23.83 -24.69
C GLU A 27 33.32 22.50 -24.38
N VAL A 28 32.64 21.35 -24.53
CA VAL A 28 33.25 20.01 -24.39
C VAL A 28 34.39 19.81 -25.40
N ARG A 29 34.20 20.32 -26.62
CA ARG A 29 34.99 19.92 -27.79
C ARG A 29 36.38 20.56 -27.85
N ASP A 30 36.66 21.61 -27.07
CA ASP A 30 37.88 22.42 -27.22
C ASP A 30 38.76 22.58 -25.95
N GLU A 31 38.19 22.75 -24.74
CA GLU A 31 39.00 23.24 -23.57
C GLU A 31 38.65 22.64 -22.17
N THR A 32 37.72 21.69 -22.06
CA THR A 32 37.15 21.31 -20.74
C THR A 32 37.80 20.10 -20.04
N GLY A 33 38.03 20.26 -18.74
CA GLY A 33 38.61 19.23 -17.89
C GLY A 33 37.64 18.10 -17.54
N LEU A 34 38.19 16.97 -17.10
CA LEU A 34 37.42 15.85 -16.56
C LEU A 34 36.54 16.26 -15.37
N LYS A 35 37.02 17.22 -14.55
CA LYS A 35 36.29 17.72 -13.38
C LYS A 35 34.98 18.42 -13.79
N ASP A 36 35.01 19.25 -14.83
CA ASP A 36 33.84 20.03 -15.24
C ASP A 36 32.74 19.12 -15.85
N ARG A 37 33.15 18.10 -16.60
CA ARG A 37 32.22 17.07 -17.12
C ARG A 37 31.53 16.28 -16.01
N ARG A 38 32.28 15.91 -14.96
CA ARG A 38 31.71 15.25 -13.78
C ARG A 38 30.71 16.14 -13.05
N GLU A 39 31.07 17.40 -12.86
CA GLU A 39 30.19 18.39 -12.23
C GLU A 39 28.90 18.62 -13.03
N LEU A 40 29.00 18.65 -14.36
CA LEU A 40 27.84 18.75 -15.25
C LEU A 40 26.89 17.56 -15.05
N LEU A 41 27.40 16.32 -15.05
CA LEU A 41 26.58 15.11 -14.82
C LEU A 41 25.90 15.15 -13.45
N ARG A 42 26.66 15.48 -12.40
CA ARG A 42 26.13 15.62 -11.04
C ARG A 42 25.04 16.67 -10.97
N THR A 43 25.27 17.84 -11.55
CA THR A 43 24.30 18.94 -11.56
C THR A 43 23.04 18.59 -12.34
N LEU A 44 23.18 17.93 -13.49
CA LEU A 44 22.05 17.49 -14.29
C LEU A 44 21.12 16.56 -13.49
N VAL A 45 21.71 15.70 -12.65
CA VAL A 45 21.00 14.67 -11.90
C VAL A 45 20.47 15.16 -10.55
N LEU A 46 21.26 15.92 -9.79
CA LEU A 46 20.92 16.34 -8.42
C LEU A 46 20.57 17.84 -8.29
N GLY A 47 20.67 18.62 -9.37
CA GLY A 47 20.30 20.04 -9.37
C GLY A 47 18.79 20.27 -9.50
N GLY A 48 18.40 21.48 -9.89
CA GLY A 48 17.00 21.94 -9.93
C GLY A 48 16.06 21.13 -10.84
N LEU A 49 16.59 20.36 -11.80
CA LEU A 49 15.78 19.44 -12.60
C LEU A 49 15.24 18.26 -11.79
N SER A 50 15.92 17.85 -10.72
CA SER A 50 15.43 16.81 -9.79
C SER A 50 14.14 17.27 -9.10
N GLU A 51 14.11 18.52 -8.62
CA GLU A 51 12.95 19.11 -7.94
C GLU A 51 11.70 19.21 -8.84
N THR A 52 11.90 19.26 -10.15
CA THR A 52 10.85 19.43 -11.15
C THR A 52 10.59 18.19 -12.00
N LEU A 53 11.17 17.05 -11.63
CA LEU A 53 11.04 15.77 -12.32
C LEU A 53 11.48 15.80 -13.79
N ASN A 54 12.41 16.69 -14.14
CA ASN A 54 12.89 16.93 -15.50
C ASN A 54 14.25 16.26 -15.79
N VAL A 55 14.84 15.55 -14.84
CA VAL A 55 16.16 14.89 -15.00
C VAL A 55 16.16 13.92 -16.19
N ALA A 56 15.12 13.11 -16.33
CA ALA A 56 14.98 12.17 -17.45
C ALA A 56 15.03 12.88 -18.81
N ALA A 57 14.26 13.96 -18.97
CA ALA A 57 14.25 14.75 -20.20
C ALA A 57 15.59 15.46 -20.45
N GLY A 58 16.28 15.89 -19.39
CA GLY A 58 17.62 16.45 -19.47
C GLY A 58 18.66 15.42 -19.94
N ILE A 59 18.59 14.19 -19.41
CA ILE A 59 19.43 13.06 -19.86
C ILE A 59 19.11 12.69 -21.32
N ASP A 60 17.83 12.64 -21.70
CA ASP A 60 17.40 12.39 -23.08
C ASP A 60 18.03 13.43 -24.03
N HIS A 61 17.98 14.72 -23.68
CA HIS A 61 18.60 15.78 -24.47
C HIS A 61 20.12 15.63 -24.55
N LEU A 62 20.78 15.37 -23.42
CA LEU A 62 22.24 15.20 -23.34
C LEU A 62 22.72 14.04 -24.22
N LEU A 63 22.06 12.87 -24.14
CA LEU A 63 22.45 11.68 -24.90
C LEU A 63 22.13 11.82 -26.40
N ASN A 64 21.07 12.54 -26.76
CA ASN A 64 20.70 12.76 -28.17
C ASN A 64 21.59 13.81 -28.86
N ALA A 65 22.35 14.60 -28.11
CA ALA A 65 23.18 15.67 -28.65
C ALA A 65 24.45 15.16 -29.36
N MET A 66 24.84 13.90 -29.17
CA MET A 66 26.00 13.30 -29.85
C MET A 66 25.84 11.79 -30.08
N PRO A 67 26.49 11.20 -31.09
CA PRO A 67 26.52 9.76 -31.29
C PRO A 67 27.15 9.02 -30.10
N THR A 68 26.80 7.74 -29.93
CA THR A 68 27.31 6.89 -28.82
C THR A 68 28.83 6.82 -28.77
N GLU A 69 29.51 6.73 -29.91
CA GLU A 69 30.98 6.70 -29.97
C GLU A 69 31.59 8.01 -29.45
N GLU A 70 31.00 9.16 -29.81
CA GLU A 70 31.44 10.46 -29.31
C GLU A 70 31.17 10.60 -27.81
N TRP A 71 30.03 10.12 -27.34
CA TRP A 71 29.69 10.07 -25.91
C TRP A 71 30.71 9.28 -25.10
N GLU A 72 31.11 8.09 -25.56
CA GLU A 72 32.09 7.27 -24.86
C GLU A 72 33.46 7.96 -24.74
N VAL A 73 33.90 8.63 -25.81
CA VAL A 73 35.17 9.37 -25.80
C VAL A 73 35.09 10.60 -24.89
N GLN A 74 34.01 11.38 -24.99
CA GLN A 74 33.90 12.67 -24.32
C GLN A 74 33.46 12.54 -22.86
N PHE A 75 32.54 11.64 -22.54
CA PHE A 75 31.96 11.50 -21.20
C PHE A 75 32.33 10.20 -20.49
N GLY A 76 32.81 9.17 -21.19
CA GLY A 76 33.17 7.87 -20.59
C GLY A 76 34.04 7.97 -19.32
N PRO A 77 35.17 8.69 -19.33
CA PRO A 77 36.00 8.86 -18.13
C PRO A 77 35.31 9.63 -16.99
N ALA A 78 34.40 10.55 -17.31
CA ALA A 78 33.63 11.29 -16.31
C ALA A 78 32.56 10.38 -15.68
N VAL A 79 31.85 9.61 -16.50
CA VAL A 79 30.88 8.60 -16.10
C VAL A 79 31.53 7.54 -15.20
N GLU A 80 32.67 6.99 -15.58
CA GLU A 80 33.39 5.98 -14.78
C GLU A 80 33.74 6.48 -13.37
N LYS A 81 34.13 7.77 -13.25
CA LYS A 81 34.53 8.36 -11.96
C LYS A 81 33.37 8.89 -11.14
N GLU A 82 32.33 9.41 -11.77
CA GLU A 82 31.24 10.10 -11.08
C GLU A 82 30.10 9.17 -10.69
N LEU A 83 29.70 8.28 -11.60
CA LEU A 83 28.41 7.63 -11.50
C LEU A 83 28.25 6.67 -10.31
N PRO A 84 29.27 5.91 -9.87
CA PRO A 84 29.17 5.12 -8.64
C PRO A 84 28.88 5.97 -7.40
N GLY A 85 29.46 7.17 -7.30
CA GLY A 85 29.20 8.10 -6.19
C GLY A 85 27.85 8.80 -6.33
N LEU A 86 27.52 9.21 -7.55
CA LEU A 86 26.24 9.86 -7.86
C LEU A 86 25.04 8.97 -7.55
N LEU A 87 25.13 7.66 -7.83
CA LEU A 87 24.07 6.71 -7.47
C LEU A 87 23.91 6.57 -5.95
N VAL A 88 25.00 6.62 -5.18
CA VAL A 88 24.92 6.67 -3.72
C VAL A 88 24.19 7.91 -3.28
N ASP A 89 24.54 9.08 -3.83
CA ASP A 89 23.89 10.34 -3.45
C ASP A 89 22.40 10.35 -3.81
N VAL A 90 22.01 9.76 -4.95
CA VAL A 90 20.59 9.58 -5.33
C VAL A 90 19.82 8.76 -4.28
N VAL A 91 20.45 7.73 -3.72
CA VAL A 91 19.84 6.90 -2.66
C VAL A 91 19.88 7.61 -1.31
N ASP A 92 21.00 8.22 -0.95
CA ASP A 92 21.22 8.85 0.36
C ASP A 92 20.32 10.05 0.61
N SER A 93 20.20 10.91 -0.40
CA SER A 93 19.33 12.09 -0.40
C SER A 93 17.88 11.79 -0.72
N MET A 94 17.55 10.53 -1.04
CA MET A 94 16.23 10.11 -1.53
C MET A 94 15.73 10.95 -2.72
N ALA A 95 16.65 11.41 -3.58
CA ALA A 95 16.35 12.36 -4.64
C ALA A 95 15.21 11.93 -5.57
N ASP A 96 14.45 12.87 -6.10
CA ASP A 96 13.34 12.67 -7.05
C ASP A 96 13.85 12.41 -8.48
N VAL A 97 14.69 11.38 -8.59
CA VAL A 97 15.47 11.05 -9.78
C VAL A 97 15.16 9.62 -10.23
N PRO A 98 14.76 9.42 -11.50
CA PRO A 98 14.63 8.09 -12.08
C PRO A 98 15.98 7.43 -12.24
N HIS A 99 16.33 6.47 -11.38
CA HIS A 99 17.66 5.85 -11.42
C HIS A 99 17.89 5.08 -12.72
N VAL A 100 16.84 4.53 -13.33
CA VAL A 100 16.92 3.84 -14.63
C VAL A 100 17.46 4.79 -15.70
N ASP A 101 17.04 6.06 -15.68
CA ASP A 101 17.53 7.07 -16.61
C ASP A 101 18.96 7.48 -16.33
N VAL A 102 19.34 7.58 -15.06
CA VAL A 102 20.72 7.83 -14.64
C VAL A 102 21.65 6.72 -15.10
N LEU A 103 21.23 5.46 -15.05
CA LEU A 103 22.01 4.31 -15.50
C LEU A 103 22.28 4.33 -17.02
N ARG A 104 21.43 4.98 -17.83
CA ARG A 104 21.65 5.13 -19.29
C ARG A 104 22.89 5.97 -19.64
N LEU A 105 23.42 6.73 -18.68
CA LEU A 105 24.68 7.45 -18.85
C LEU A 105 25.88 6.49 -18.94
N ILE A 106 25.76 5.25 -18.42
CA ILE A 106 26.81 4.22 -18.51
C ILE A 106 26.71 3.52 -19.86
N PRO A 107 27.80 3.48 -20.66
CA PRO A 107 27.84 2.65 -21.85
C PRO A 107 27.60 1.17 -21.51
N PRO A 108 26.79 0.41 -22.29
CA PRO A 108 26.47 -0.99 -21.99
C PRO A 108 27.70 -1.88 -21.77
N GLU A 109 28.75 -1.68 -22.57
CA GLU A 109 30.01 -2.45 -22.54
C GLU A 109 30.97 -2.04 -21.41
N ALA A 110 30.66 -0.96 -20.66
CA ALA A 110 31.51 -0.44 -19.58
C ALA A 110 31.39 -1.28 -18.28
N HIS A 111 31.59 -2.60 -18.37
CA HIS A 111 31.41 -3.57 -17.28
C HIS A 111 32.20 -3.24 -16.00
N LYS A 112 33.27 -2.45 -16.09
CA LYS A 112 34.00 -1.98 -14.89
C LYS A 112 33.19 -0.94 -14.12
N THR A 113 32.57 0.01 -14.81
CA THR A 113 31.74 1.07 -14.23
C THR A 113 30.48 0.49 -13.59
N TRP A 114 29.77 -0.41 -14.29
CA TRP A 114 28.61 -1.13 -13.74
C TRP A 114 28.95 -1.87 -12.44
N VAL A 115 30.08 -2.61 -12.41
CA VAL A 115 30.54 -3.30 -11.18
C VAL A 115 31.01 -2.32 -10.10
N ALA A 116 31.58 -1.17 -10.47
CA ALA A 116 31.93 -0.12 -9.50
C ALA A 116 30.69 0.47 -8.83
N CYS A 117 29.58 0.63 -9.56
CA CYS A 117 28.29 1.05 -9.00
C CYS A 117 27.79 0.07 -7.94
N ILE A 118 27.82 -1.24 -8.23
CA ILE A 118 27.44 -2.28 -7.25
C ILE A 118 28.31 -2.16 -5.99
N LYS A 119 29.64 -2.09 -6.15
CA LYS A 119 30.57 -2.01 -5.02
C LYS A 119 30.35 -0.78 -4.16
N LYS A 120 30.20 0.39 -4.79
CA LYS A 120 30.06 1.66 -4.10
C LYS A 120 28.72 1.74 -3.36
N LEU A 121 27.64 1.27 -3.99
CA LEU A 121 26.32 1.21 -3.37
C LEU A 121 26.27 0.19 -2.22
N SER A 122 26.86 -1.00 -2.39
CA SER A 122 26.99 -1.99 -1.29
C SER A 122 27.70 -1.40 -0.08
N GLY A 123 28.88 -0.81 -0.29
CA GLY A 123 29.65 -0.22 0.81
C GLY A 123 28.90 0.90 1.53
N TYR A 124 28.19 1.75 0.77
CA TYR A 124 27.31 2.75 1.37
C TYR A 124 26.21 2.12 2.24
N ILE A 125 25.48 1.14 1.72
CA ILE A 125 24.37 0.50 2.47
C ILE A 125 24.86 -0.21 3.74
N ASP A 126 26.06 -0.77 3.71
CA ASP A 126 26.71 -1.39 4.88
C ASP A 126 27.03 -0.36 5.98
N ASP A 127 27.39 0.87 5.59
CA ASP A 127 27.71 1.97 6.50
C ASP A 127 26.46 2.71 7.02
N VAL A 128 25.30 2.57 6.35
CA VAL A 128 24.03 3.17 6.81
C VAL A 128 23.54 2.45 8.09
N ASP A 129 23.07 3.19 9.08
CA ASP A 129 22.50 2.67 10.31
C ASP A 129 21.22 1.84 10.07
N GLU A 130 20.84 1.00 11.03
CA GLU A 130 19.75 0.04 10.81
C GLU A 130 18.38 0.69 10.53
N GLU A 131 18.12 1.85 11.12
CA GLU A 131 16.86 2.59 10.95
C GLU A 131 16.70 3.06 9.49
N HIS A 132 17.73 3.70 8.94
CA HIS A 132 17.70 4.22 7.57
C HIS A 132 17.97 3.15 6.51
N ARG A 133 18.68 2.06 6.86
CA ARG A 133 19.10 1.01 5.91
C ARG A 133 17.92 0.33 5.25
N ARG A 134 16.77 0.24 5.91
CA ARG A 134 15.59 -0.47 5.36
C ARG A 134 14.97 0.31 4.21
N LEU A 135 14.71 1.61 4.39
CA LEU A 135 14.14 2.48 3.36
C LEU A 135 15.11 2.69 2.19
N ARG A 136 16.36 3.04 2.49
CA ARG A 136 17.43 3.18 1.47
C ARG A 136 17.71 1.85 0.78
N GLY A 137 17.67 0.76 1.52
CA GLY A 137 17.85 -0.61 1.03
C GLY A 137 16.76 -1.05 0.06
N MET A 138 15.52 -0.58 0.21
CA MET A 138 14.46 -0.84 -0.77
C MET A 138 14.80 -0.20 -2.12
N ARG A 139 15.21 1.07 -2.13
CA ARG A 139 15.64 1.75 -3.37
C ARG A 139 16.92 1.14 -3.95
N ALA A 140 17.89 0.84 -3.10
CA ALA A 140 19.13 0.16 -3.50
C ALA A 140 18.85 -1.23 -4.10
N SER A 141 17.88 -1.98 -3.58
CA SER A 141 17.45 -3.28 -4.15
C SER A 141 16.93 -3.11 -5.58
N MET A 142 16.15 -2.06 -5.85
CA MET A 142 15.71 -1.77 -7.23
C MET A 142 16.88 -1.47 -8.16
N ILE A 143 17.85 -0.68 -7.69
CA ILE A 143 19.07 -0.37 -8.45
C ILE A 143 19.91 -1.64 -8.67
N PHE A 144 20.09 -2.48 -7.65
CA PHE A 144 20.82 -3.75 -7.79
C PHE A 144 20.15 -4.67 -8.81
N ALA A 145 18.82 -4.75 -8.84
CA ALA A 145 18.12 -5.55 -9.83
C ALA A 145 18.46 -5.12 -11.26
N ASP A 146 18.46 -3.81 -11.53
CA ASP A 146 18.80 -3.27 -12.86
C ASP A 146 20.31 -3.43 -13.19
N LEU A 147 21.19 -3.21 -12.21
CA LEU A 147 22.63 -3.40 -12.37
C LEU A 147 22.99 -4.86 -12.68
N PHE A 148 22.38 -5.82 -11.99
CA PHE A 148 22.61 -7.25 -12.24
C PHE A 148 21.97 -7.73 -13.53
N ALA A 149 20.82 -7.18 -13.92
CA ALA A 149 20.21 -7.46 -15.22
C ALA A 149 21.13 -7.04 -16.38
N GLN A 150 21.77 -5.87 -16.27
CA GLN A 150 22.75 -5.41 -17.26
C GLN A 150 24.04 -6.25 -17.27
N LEU A 151 24.42 -6.81 -16.11
CA LEU A 151 25.64 -7.60 -15.93
C LEU A 151 25.41 -9.12 -16.05
N ASN A 152 24.35 -9.55 -16.72
CA ASN A 152 23.97 -10.96 -16.86
C ASN A 152 24.80 -11.71 -17.93
N ASP A 153 26.13 -11.50 -17.94
CA ASP A 153 27.08 -12.32 -18.68
C ASP A 153 28.00 -13.05 -17.69
N PRO A 154 27.92 -14.40 -17.58
CA PRO A 154 28.80 -15.19 -16.74
C PRO A 154 30.29 -14.92 -16.94
N LYS A 155 30.73 -14.51 -18.14
CA LYS A 155 32.14 -14.19 -18.43
C LYS A 155 32.66 -13.03 -17.59
N ILE A 156 31.81 -12.03 -17.29
CA ILE A 156 32.17 -10.87 -16.46
C ILE A 156 32.56 -11.34 -15.05
N TRP A 157 31.86 -12.35 -14.53
CA TRP A 157 31.95 -12.80 -13.15
C TRP A 157 32.93 -13.96 -12.92
N ARG A 158 33.50 -14.58 -13.97
CA ARG A 158 34.45 -15.70 -13.85
C ARG A 158 35.58 -15.42 -12.85
N ARG A 159 36.19 -14.24 -12.92
CA ARG A 159 37.31 -13.82 -12.06
C ARG A 159 36.95 -12.73 -11.04
N ARG A 160 35.67 -12.38 -10.93
CA ARG A 160 35.17 -11.37 -9.99
C ARG A 160 34.36 -12.05 -8.90
N THR A 161 34.54 -11.58 -7.67
CA THR A 161 33.61 -11.89 -6.58
C THR A 161 32.40 -10.99 -6.72
N VAL A 162 31.20 -11.55 -6.54
CA VAL A 162 29.98 -10.75 -6.47
C VAL A 162 29.94 -10.09 -5.09
N THR A 163 29.92 -8.76 -5.05
CA THR A 163 30.05 -8.00 -3.80
C THR A 163 28.83 -8.27 -2.89
N PRO A 164 29.04 -8.71 -1.63
CA PRO A 164 27.94 -8.86 -0.68
C PRO A 164 27.36 -7.50 -0.28
N CYS A 165 26.20 -7.50 0.35
CA CYS A 165 25.56 -6.32 0.92
C CYS A 165 24.77 -6.72 2.17
N SER A 166 24.73 -5.86 3.18
CA SER A 166 24.01 -6.07 4.44
C SER A 166 22.50 -6.25 4.27
N ILE A 167 21.93 -5.81 3.15
CA ILE A 167 20.52 -6.07 2.82
C ILE A 167 20.30 -7.43 2.17
N ASP A 168 21.33 -8.20 1.82
CA ASP A 168 21.17 -9.51 1.20
C ASP A 168 20.51 -10.50 2.17
N ASN A 169 19.53 -11.26 1.71
CA ASN A 169 18.97 -12.39 2.46
C ASN A 169 19.76 -13.68 2.14
N LYS A 170 19.44 -14.78 2.84
CA LYS A 170 20.09 -16.09 2.62
C LYS A 170 20.08 -16.53 1.15
N GLN A 171 18.97 -16.29 0.45
CA GLN A 171 18.83 -16.64 -0.97
C GLN A 171 19.80 -15.82 -1.84
N ILE A 172 19.84 -14.49 -1.68
CA ILE A 172 20.72 -13.60 -2.43
C ILE A 172 22.19 -13.94 -2.15
N CYS A 173 22.56 -14.17 -0.88
CA CYS A 173 23.92 -14.62 -0.55
C CYS A 173 24.30 -15.90 -1.31
N ALA A 174 23.43 -16.92 -1.30
CA ALA A 174 23.67 -18.17 -2.01
C ALA A 174 23.79 -17.97 -3.53
N LEU A 175 22.94 -17.13 -4.13
CA LEU A 175 23.00 -16.79 -5.56
C LEU A 175 24.32 -16.07 -5.92
N LYS A 176 24.79 -15.16 -5.05
CA LYS A 176 26.07 -14.45 -5.23
C LYS A 176 27.28 -15.39 -5.10
N GLU A 177 27.26 -16.30 -4.12
CA GLU A 177 28.32 -17.30 -3.89
C GLU A 177 28.43 -18.28 -5.07
N THR A 178 27.28 -18.76 -5.55
CA THR A 178 27.19 -19.69 -6.69
C THR A 178 27.28 -19.00 -8.05
N LYS A 179 27.26 -17.66 -8.09
CA LYS A 179 27.29 -16.83 -9.30
C LYS A 179 26.12 -17.09 -10.26
N GLN A 180 24.94 -17.34 -9.72
CA GLN A 180 23.67 -17.41 -10.47
C GLN A 180 23.14 -15.98 -10.69
N ILE A 181 23.79 -15.25 -11.59
CA ILE A 181 23.57 -13.80 -11.79
C ILE A 181 22.21 -13.50 -12.41
N ASP A 182 21.71 -14.39 -13.26
CA ASP A 182 20.42 -14.30 -13.93
C ASP A 182 19.24 -14.34 -12.96
N GLU A 183 19.41 -14.97 -11.79
CA GLU A 183 18.39 -15.03 -10.74
C GLU A 183 18.41 -13.82 -9.79
N LEU A 184 19.53 -13.07 -9.73
CA LEU A 184 19.69 -11.94 -8.80
C LEU A 184 18.65 -10.82 -9.02
N PRO A 185 18.29 -10.42 -10.25
CA PRO A 185 17.27 -9.38 -10.45
C PRO A 185 15.94 -9.72 -9.79
N ALA A 186 15.41 -10.93 -10.03
CA ALA A 186 14.16 -11.37 -9.43
C ALA A 186 14.27 -11.47 -7.90
N ALA A 187 15.41 -11.94 -7.38
CA ALA A 187 15.65 -12.02 -5.94
C ALA A 187 15.68 -10.64 -5.26
N TYR A 188 16.28 -9.63 -5.90
CA TYR A 188 16.30 -8.26 -5.39
C TYR A 188 14.93 -7.57 -5.47
N LEU A 189 14.15 -7.81 -6.52
CA LEU A 189 12.76 -7.33 -6.58
C LEU A 189 11.92 -7.94 -5.45
N ALA A 190 12.05 -9.24 -5.20
CA ALA A 190 11.41 -9.89 -4.05
C ALA A 190 11.92 -9.35 -2.70
N ARG A 191 13.17 -8.88 -2.65
CA ARG A 191 13.78 -8.32 -1.43
C ARG A 191 13.13 -7.02 -0.98
N VAL A 192 12.63 -6.20 -1.90
CA VAL A 192 11.89 -4.96 -1.56
C VAL A 192 10.73 -5.26 -0.62
N ASN A 193 9.88 -6.22 -0.97
CA ASN A 193 8.73 -6.62 -0.15
C ASN A 193 9.13 -7.24 1.21
N GLN A 194 10.32 -7.84 1.30
CA GLN A 194 10.83 -8.34 2.58
C GLN A 194 11.34 -7.21 3.46
N LEU A 195 12.08 -6.25 2.90
CA LEU A 195 12.56 -5.07 3.62
C LEU A 195 11.40 -4.21 4.13
N GLN A 196 10.36 -4.02 3.33
CA GLN A 196 9.15 -3.30 3.74
C GLN A 196 8.49 -3.94 4.98
N ARG A 197 8.35 -5.27 4.99
CA ARG A 197 7.79 -6.01 6.14
C ARG A 197 8.67 -5.93 7.39
N ILE A 198 10.00 -5.97 7.21
CA ILE A 198 10.95 -5.82 8.32
C ILE A 198 10.85 -4.41 8.93
N ASP A 199 10.78 -3.38 8.09
CA ASP A 199 10.66 -1.98 8.51
C ASP A 199 9.37 -1.73 9.29
N LEU A 200 8.23 -2.23 8.78
CA LEU A 200 6.97 -2.03 9.46
C LEU A 200 6.91 -2.76 10.80
N ARG A 201 7.35 -4.03 10.84
CA ARG A 201 7.38 -4.81 12.09
C ARG A 201 8.23 -4.10 13.14
N HIS A 202 9.40 -3.59 12.76
CA HIS A 202 10.23 -2.84 13.69
C HIS A 202 9.57 -1.55 14.18
N SER A 203 8.96 -0.80 13.25
CA SER A 203 8.28 0.47 13.57
C SER A 203 7.11 0.27 14.53
N LEU A 204 6.37 -0.84 14.40
CA LEU A 204 5.23 -1.16 15.25
C LEU A 204 5.61 -1.84 16.57
N LEU A 205 6.69 -2.65 16.61
CA LEU A 205 7.24 -3.16 17.88
C LEU A 205 7.68 -2.02 18.81
N ALA A 206 8.18 -0.91 18.25
CA ALA A 206 8.52 0.29 19.04
C ALA A 206 7.30 0.99 19.65
N VAL A 207 6.07 0.66 19.19
CA VAL A 207 4.80 1.25 19.63
C VAL A 207 3.95 0.24 20.43
N SER A 208 4.31 -1.05 20.43
CA SER A 208 3.58 -2.08 21.16
C SER A 208 3.76 -1.90 22.67
N SER A 209 2.66 -1.86 23.40
CA SER A 209 2.66 -2.07 24.86
C SER A 209 2.83 -3.55 25.16
N ASP A 210 3.70 -3.90 26.10
CA ASP A 210 3.98 -5.29 26.53
C ASP A 210 2.77 -5.99 27.21
N ASP A 211 1.64 -5.30 27.42
CA ASP A 211 0.45 -5.78 28.15
C ASP A 211 -0.70 -6.26 27.22
N LEU A 212 -0.42 -7.18 26.28
CA LEU A 212 -1.50 -7.78 25.46
C LEU A 212 -2.17 -9.00 26.12
N ALA A 213 -1.55 -9.62 27.13
CA ALA A 213 -1.96 -10.90 27.72
C ALA A 213 -2.83 -10.77 28.98
N GLY A 214 -4.01 -10.17 28.85
CA GLY A 214 -5.03 -10.24 29.92
C GLY A 214 -5.78 -11.58 29.92
N GLN A 215 -6.30 -12.00 31.07
CA GLN A 215 -7.26 -13.12 31.16
C GLN A 215 -8.70 -12.63 30.92
N MET A 216 -9.55 -13.51 30.42
CA MET A 216 -10.98 -13.22 30.28
C MET A 216 -11.64 -13.09 31.66
N SER A 217 -12.43 -12.03 31.86
CA SER A 217 -13.17 -11.83 33.11
C SER A 217 -14.27 -12.87 33.30
N GLN A 218 -14.50 -13.30 34.55
CA GLN A 218 -15.65 -14.15 34.91
C GLN A 218 -17.00 -13.50 34.58
N GLU A 219 -17.09 -12.17 34.65
CA GLU A 219 -18.32 -11.44 34.31
C GLU A 219 -18.68 -11.58 32.83
N ASP A 220 -17.67 -11.83 31.98
CA ASP A 220 -17.83 -12.00 30.54
C ASP A 220 -18.18 -13.47 30.17
N ALA A 221 -18.13 -14.41 31.12
CA ALA A 221 -18.23 -15.85 30.84
C ALA A 221 -19.57 -16.29 30.23
N GLU A 222 -20.66 -15.62 30.61
CA GLU A 222 -22.03 -15.90 30.14
C GLU A 222 -22.49 -14.89 29.08
N LEU A 223 -21.57 -14.10 28.52
CA LEU A 223 -21.88 -13.11 27.50
C LEU A 223 -21.49 -13.59 26.10
N ARG A 224 -22.28 -13.16 25.13
CA ARG A 224 -21.94 -13.13 23.72
C ARG A 224 -21.57 -11.71 23.35
N PHE A 225 -20.45 -11.58 22.66
CA PHE A 225 -19.93 -10.32 22.14
C PHE A 225 -20.20 -10.28 20.64
N GLU A 226 -20.66 -9.14 20.14
CA GLU A 226 -20.82 -8.89 18.72
C GLU A 226 -20.16 -7.55 18.37
N VAL A 227 -19.17 -7.60 17.48
CA VAL A 227 -18.63 -6.42 16.83
C VAL A 227 -19.31 -6.25 15.48
N ARG A 228 -19.93 -5.09 15.25
CA ARG A 228 -20.52 -4.68 13.98
C ARG A 228 -19.71 -3.53 13.40
N SER A 229 -19.30 -3.65 12.14
CA SER A 229 -18.35 -2.72 11.55
C SER A 229 -18.84 -2.16 10.22
N PRO A 230 -18.78 -0.84 10.02
CA PRO A 230 -19.00 -0.24 8.71
C PRO A 230 -17.85 -0.59 7.77
N LEU A 231 -18.04 -0.34 6.49
CA LEU A 231 -16.97 -0.38 5.50
C LEU A 231 -16.39 1.00 5.25
N ARG A 232 -15.34 1.07 4.43
CA ARG A 232 -14.68 2.31 4.04
C ARG A 232 -14.99 2.65 2.59
N LEU A 233 -15.65 3.78 2.35
CA LEU A 233 -15.71 4.42 1.05
C LEU A 233 -14.47 5.29 0.85
N GLY A 234 -13.59 4.94 -0.09
CA GLY A 234 -12.40 5.72 -0.40
C GLY A 234 -12.69 6.85 -1.38
N LEU A 235 -12.51 8.10 -0.95
CA LEU A 235 -12.68 9.30 -1.78
C LEU A 235 -11.35 9.79 -2.36
N SER A 236 -10.25 9.64 -1.61
CA SER A 236 -8.89 9.86 -2.10
C SER A 236 -7.91 9.08 -1.24
N SER A 237 -6.95 8.37 -1.84
CA SER A 237 -5.79 7.83 -1.12
C SER A 237 -4.49 8.54 -1.50
N ALA A 238 -4.59 9.65 -2.23
CA ALA A 238 -3.50 10.20 -3.04
C ALA A 238 -2.76 9.10 -3.82
N ASN A 239 -3.54 8.15 -4.33
CA ASN A 239 -3.14 6.93 -5.00
C ASN A 239 -2.06 6.14 -4.24
N ALA A 240 -2.47 5.54 -3.13
CA ALA A 240 -1.64 4.73 -2.24
C ALA A 240 -0.51 5.50 -1.55
N SER A 241 -0.77 6.77 -1.18
CA SER A 241 0.16 7.55 -0.35
C SER A 241 0.24 7.01 1.08
N ASP A 242 -0.73 6.18 1.47
CA ASP A 242 -0.82 5.46 2.73
C ASP A 242 -0.06 4.12 2.74
N ASN A 243 0.69 3.82 1.68
CA ASN A 243 1.71 2.79 1.76
C ASN A 243 2.76 3.22 2.78
N HIS A 244 3.00 2.39 3.80
CA HIS A 244 3.89 2.71 4.92
C HIS A 244 5.26 3.30 4.50
N ALA A 245 5.95 2.66 3.54
CA ALA A 245 7.28 3.10 3.11
C ALA A 245 7.23 4.46 2.39
N ARG A 246 6.20 4.69 1.56
CA ARG A 246 5.98 5.97 0.89
C ARG A 246 5.60 7.06 1.90
N SER A 247 4.70 6.77 2.84
CA SER A 247 4.26 7.74 3.84
C SER A 247 5.40 8.20 4.75
N LYS A 248 6.31 7.30 5.13
CA LYS A 248 7.50 7.66 5.94
C LYS A 248 8.36 8.71 5.25
N GLU A 249 8.52 8.60 3.94
CA GLU A 249 9.41 9.49 3.19
C GLU A 249 8.74 10.81 2.78
N GLN A 250 7.49 10.79 2.29
CA GLN A 250 6.83 11.96 1.69
C GLN A 250 5.55 12.39 2.40
N GLY A 251 5.20 11.70 3.48
CA GLY A 251 3.89 11.81 4.08
C GLY A 251 2.82 11.07 3.27
N GLY A 252 1.65 10.92 3.88
CA GLY A 252 0.48 10.30 3.26
C GLY A 252 -0.76 11.13 3.54
N LYS A 253 -1.67 11.15 2.57
CA LYS A 253 -2.96 11.83 2.66
C LYS A 253 -4.08 10.90 2.20
N THR A 254 -5.13 10.75 3.00
CA THR A 254 -6.29 9.95 2.61
C THR A 254 -7.59 10.57 3.09
N LEU A 255 -8.59 10.61 2.21
CA LEU A 255 -9.95 11.04 2.49
C LEU A 255 -10.87 9.83 2.30
N ASN A 256 -11.60 9.47 3.34
CA ASN A 256 -12.52 8.34 3.29
C ASN A 256 -13.77 8.59 4.12
N ALA A 257 -14.79 7.76 3.93
CA ALA A 257 -16.01 7.77 4.72
C ALA A 257 -16.35 6.38 5.26
N GLY A 258 -16.83 6.32 6.50
CA GLY A 258 -17.45 5.10 7.03
C GLY A 258 -18.83 4.93 6.37
N ILE A 259 -19.14 3.74 5.87
CA ILE A 259 -20.42 3.43 5.24
C ILE A 259 -21.04 2.12 5.70
N ASP A 260 -22.35 2.15 5.87
CA ASP A 260 -23.22 0.99 6.01
C ASP A 260 -23.82 0.67 4.64
N LEU A 261 -24.10 -0.60 4.36
CA LEU A 261 -24.64 -1.03 3.07
C LEU A 261 -26.02 -1.65 3.25
N HIS A 262 -26.89 -1.44 2.26
CA HIS A 262 -28.10 -2.24 2.14
C HIS A 262 -27.70 -3.65 1.68
N THR A 263 -28.08 -4.67 2.43
CA THR A 263 -27.73 -6.07 2.14
C THR A 263 -29.00 -6.90 2.04
N SER A 264 -28.94 -8.04 1.34
CA SER A 264 -30.10 -8.93 1.20
C SER A 264 -30.54 -9.45 2.57
N GLY A 265 -31.66 -8.95 3.09
CA GLY A 265 -32.21 -9.35 4.39
C GLY A 265 -32.32 -8.23 5.42
N SER A 266 -31.89 -6.99 5.11
CA SER A 266 -32.14 -5.82 5.95
C SER A 266 -33.12 -4.84 5.29
N ASP A 267 -33.99 -4.21 6.07
CA ASP A 267 -34.93 -3.19 5.56
C ASP A 267 -34.25 -1.83 5.30
N ALA A 268 -33.05 -1.64 5.84
CA ALA A 268 -32.25 -0.42 5.73
C ALA A 268 -30.75 -0.74 5.68
N PRO A 269 -29.89 0.20 5.23
CA PRO A 269 -28.45 0.08 5.34
C PRO A 269 -28.00 -0.17 6.78
N ALA A 270 -27.12 -1.15 6.98
CA ALA A 270 -26.55 -1.51 8.27
C ALA A 270 -25.06 -1.90 8.12
N PRO A 271 -24.29 -1.92 9.22
CA PRO A 271 -22.91 -2.41 9.19
C PRO A 271 -22.83 -3.83 8.62
N PRO A 272 -22.14 -4.07 7.49
CA PRO A 272 -22.24 -5.34 6.78
C PRO A 272 -21.26 -6.41 7.26
N LEU A 273 -20.39 -6.09 8.23
CA LEU A 273 -19.37 -6.98 8.77
C LEU A 273 -19.62 -7.24 10.24
N HIS A 274 -19.67 -8.52 10.61
CA HIS A 274 -19.91 -8.96 11.98
C HIS A 274 -18.83 -9.93 12.45
N VAL A 275 -18.37 -9.74 13.69
CA VAL A 275 -17.53 -10.69 14.42
C VAL A 275 -18.19 -11.00 15.75
N THR A 276 -18.56 -12.25 15.99
CA THR A 276 -19.10 -12.67 17.27
C THR A 276 -18.11 -13.54 18.02
N ALA A 277 -17.99 -13.34 19.32
CA ALA A 277 -17.21 -14.21 20.20
C ALA A 277 -18.00 -14.57 21.46
N ARG A 278 -17.75 -15.76 22.00
CA ARG A 278 -18.28 -16.18 23.30
C ARG A 278 -17.40 -17.23 23.94
N ARG A 279 -17.45 -17.32 25.26
CA ARG A 279 -16.86 -18.42 26.01
C ARG A 279 -17.69 -19.70 25.83
N LEU A 280 -17.01 -20.84 25.87
CA LEU A 280 -17.59 -22.18 25.86
C LEU A 280 -17.32 -22.82 27.22
N ALA A 281 -18.23 -23.67 27.69
CA ALA A 281 -18.06 -24.36 28.96
C ALA A 281 -16.89 -25.36 28.94
N ASP A 282 -16.77 -26.12 27.85
CA ASP A 282 -15.71 -27.11 27.68
C ASP A 282 -14.45 -26.50 27.04
N PRO A 283 -13.24 -26.94 27.44
CA PRO A 283 -11.97 -26.56 26.80
C PRO A 283 -11.91 -26.97 25.32
N ARG A 284 -12.29 -26.03 24.45
CA ARG A 284 -12.21 -26.16 23.00
C ARG A 284 -12.09 -24.80 22.31
N LEU A 285 -11.50 -24.80 21.12
CA LEU A 285 -11.44 -23.65 20.24
C LEU A 285 -12.31 -23.92 19.02
N VAL A 286 -13.23 -22.99 18.72
CA VAL A 286 -14.10 -23.05 17.53
C VAL A 286 -13.92 -21.76 16.72
N LEU A 287 -13.44 -21.87 15.49
CA LEU A 287 -13.28 -20.74 14.57
C LEU A 287 -14.11 -20.97 13.32
N ARG A 288 -14.90 -19.97 12.93
CA ARG A 288 -15.77 -20.05 11.76
C ARG A 288 -15.74 -18.77 10.92
N SER A 289 -15.82 -18.94 9.61
CA SER A 289 -16.17 -17.88 8.67
C SER A 289 -17.42 -18.25 7.89
N ARG A 290 -18.36 -17.32 7.81
CA ARG A 290 -19.67 -17.44 7.14
C ARG A 290 -19.87 -16.21 6.26
N SER A 291 -19.01 -16.04 5.26
CA SER A 291 -19.10 -14.92 4.31
C SER A 291 -19.76 -15.40 3.01
N ALA A 292 -20.34 -14.48 2.24
CA ALA A 292 -21.15 -14.80 1.06
C ALA A 292 -20.45 -15.73 0.02
N ASP A 293 -19.13 -15.70 -0.06
CA ASP A 293 -18.29 -16.45 -1.00
C ASP A 293 -17.24 -17.36 -0.32
N PHE A 294 -17.22 -17.40 1.01
CA PHE A 294 -16.19 -18.11 1.76
C PHE A 294 -16.72 -18.68 3.07
N GLU A 295 -16.71 -20.01 3.17
CA GLU A 295 -16.98 -20.75 4.40
C GLU A 295 -15.77 -21.58 4.80
N ALA A 296 -15.40 -21.49 6.08
CA ALA A 296 -14.35 -22.30 6.65
C ALA A 296 -14.59 -22.53 8.14
N ASP A 297 -14.22 -23.71 8.61
CA ASP A 297 -14.36 -24.15 10.00
C ASP A 297 -13.04 -24.73 10.52
N PHE A 298 -12.77 -24.49 11.79
CA PHE A 298 -11.69 -25.13 12.54
C PHE A 298 -12.18 -25.39 13.97
N GLU A 299 -11.99 -26.61 14.45
CA GLU A 299 -12.32 -27.01 15.83
C GLU A 299 -11.15 -27.81 16.43
N ALA A 300 -10.81 -27.51 17.68
CA ALA A 300 -9.83 -28.24 18.47
C ALA A 300 -10.36 -28.39 19.90
N ASP A 301 -10.23 -29.59 20.47
CA ASP A 301 -10.73 -29.95 21.81
C ASP A 301 -9.78 -30.92 22.53
N LEU A 302 -10.08 -31.21 23.80
CA LEU A 302 -9.30 -32.15 24.64
C LEU A 302 -9.30 -33.61 24.14
N ARG A 303 -10.14 -33.98 23.18
CA ARG A 303 -10.23 -35.37 22.67
C ARG A 303 -9.22 -35.63 21.56
N GLY A 304 -8.81 -34.59 20.82
CA GLY A 304 -7.80 -34.71 19.78
C GLY A 304 -6.37 -34.76 20.34
N ASN A 305 -5.42 -35.10 19.47
CA ASN A 305 -4.01 -35.05 19.81
C ASN A 305 -3.53 -33.57 19.80
N PRO A 306 -2.97 -33.05 20.92
CA PRO A 306 -2.59 -31.64 21.03
C PRO A 306 -1.62 -31.18 19.93
N THR A 307 -0.54 -31.93 19.71
CA THR A 307 0.48 -31.59 18.71
C THR A 307 -0.11 -31.53 17.30
N THR A 308 -0.94 -32.50 16.92
CA THR A 308 -1.59 -32.51 15.59
C THR A 308 -2.55 -31.34 15.41
N GLN A 309 -3.34 -31.01 16.44
CA GLN A 309 -4.25 -29.85 16.39
C GLN A 309 -3.48 -28.54 16.26
N SER A 310 -2.38 -28.39 17.01
CA SER A 310 -1.48 -27.23 16.92
C SER A 310 -0.81 -27.13 15.55
N GLU A 311 -0.34 -28.24 14.96
CA GLU A 311 0.21 -28.25 13.59
C GLU A 311 -0.80 -27.79 12.53
N LEU A 312 -2.07 -28.18 12.67
CA LEU A 312 -3.17 -27.76 11.81
C LEU A 312 -3.54 -26.27 12.03
N PHE A 313 -3.51 -25.82 13.28
CA PHE A 313 -3.69 -24.41 13.61
C PHE A 313 -2.60 -23.55 12.96
N PHE A 314 -1.33 -23.91 13.12
CA PHE A 314 -0.20 -23.16 12.56
C PHE A 314 0.10 -23.43 11.08
N ALA A 315 -0.71 -24.24 10.38
CA ALA A 315 -0.49 -24.59 8.98
C ALA A 315 -0.36 -23.35 8.06
N TYR A 316 -1.06 -22.26 8.36
CA TYR A 316 -1.01 -21.01 7.58
C TYR A 316 0.39 -20.36 7.53
N LYS A 317 1.25 -20.60 8.53
CA LYS A 317 2.62 -20.06 8.56
C LYS A 317 3.54 -20.69 7.52
N ARG A 318 3.27 -21.95 7.13
CA ARG A 318 4.06 -22.73 6.16
C ARG A 318 3.71 -22.40 4.71
N GLY A 319 2.66 -21.60 4.48
CA GLY A 319 2.08 -21.35 3.18
C GLY A 319 1.15 -22.48 2.74
N GLY A 320 0.14 -22.16 1.92
CA GLY A 320 -0.79 -23.13 1.36
C GLY A 320 -2.17 -23.15 2.02
N ASP A 321 -2.26 -23.06 3.36
CA ASP A 321 -3.53 -22.90 4.07
C ASP A 321 -3.87 -21.42 4.27
N LYS A 322 -4.86 -20.92 3.54
CA LYS A 322 -5.37 -19.55 3.69
C LYS A 322 -6.62 -19.50 4.57
N SER A 323 -7.16 -20.64 4.98
CA SER A 323 -8.41 -20.72 5.72
C SER A 323 -8.24 -20.22 7.15
N LEU A 324 -9.08 -19.26 7.53
CA LEU A 324 -9.13 -18.67 8.87
C LEU A 324 -7.78 -18.09 9.36
N ARG A 325 -6.80 -17.87 8.46
CA ARG A 325 -5.44 -17.45 8.84
C ARG A 325 -5.41 -16.14 9.63
N MET A 326 -6.35 -15.23 9.37
CA MET A 326 -6.47 -13.96 10.08
C MET A 326 -6.92 -14.16 11.52
N LEU A 327 -7.93 -15.02 11.77
CA LEU A 327 -8.37 -15.38 13.12
C LEU A 327 -7.28 -16.13 13.88
N LYS A 328 -6.68 -17.15 13.25
CA LYS A 328 -5.61 -17.95 13.84
C LYS A 328 -4.41 -17.07 14.23
N GLN A 329 -3.98 -16.17 13.34
CA GLN A 329 -2.90 -15.23 13.67
C GLN A 329 -3.34 -14.20 14.70
N ALA A 330 -4.58 -13.71 14.69
CA ALA A 330 -5.04 -12.73 15.66
C ALA A 330 -4.92 -13.25 17.11
N LEU A 331 -5.27 -14.53 17.35
CA LEU A 331 -5.09 -15.17 18.65
C LEU A 331 -3.63 -15.22 19.11
N VAL A 332 -2.71 -15.45 18.18
CA VAL A 332 -1.25 -15.42 18.45
C VAL A 332 -0.79 -13.99 18.69
N HIS A 333 -1.27 -13.06 17.86
CA HIS A 333 -0.94 -11.64 17.89
C HIS A 333 -1.34 -10.98 19.21
N THR A 334 -2.49 -11.37 19.79
CA THR A 334 -2.95 -10.89 21.09
C THR A 334 -2.36 -11.67 22.26
N GLY A 335 -1.52 -12.69 22.02
CA GLY A 335 -0.95 -13.53 23.07
C GLY A 335 -1.93 -14.50 23.75
N ILE A 336 -3.13 -14.67 23.20
CA ILE A 336 -4.12 -15.64 23.70
C ILE A 336 -3.67 -17.08 23.41
N VAL A 337 -2.96 -17.27 22.30
CA VAL A 337 -2.27 -18.52 21.95
C VAL A 337 -0.77 -18.23 21.87
N GLU A 338 0.05 -19.04 22.52
CA GLU A 338 1.51 -18.83 22.48
C GLU A 338 2.07 -19.08 21.07
N ASP A 339 3.12 -18.33 20.69
CA ASP A 339 3.72 -18.50 19.37
C ASP A 339 4.37 -19.90 19.24
N ASN A 340 3.83 -20.71 18.34
CA ASN A 340 4.22 -22.11 18.13
C ASN A 340 3.91 -23.02 19.33
N SER A 341 2.83 -22.73 20.06
CA SER A 341 2.29 -23.61 21.09
C SER A 341 2.13 -25.06 20.60
N ASP A 342 2.53 -26.02 21.42
CA ASP A 342 2.30 -27.44 21.18
C ASP A 342 0.89 -27.89 21.61
N ASP A 343 0.17 -27.05 22.37
CA ASP A 343 -1.17 -27.34 22.90
C ASP A 343 -2.04 -26.07 22.94
N ILE A 344 -2.60 -25.71 21.78
CA ILE A 344 -3.46 -24.53 21.66
C ILE A 344 -4.73 -24.60 22.51
N VAL A 345 -5.23 -25.79 22.85
CA VAL A 345 -6.46 -25.93 23.66
C VAL A 345 -6.17 -25.56 25.10
N ARG A 346 -4.98 -25.91 25.60
CA ARG A 346 -4.50 -25.48 26.91
C ARG A 346 -4.34 -23.96 27.00
N ASP A 347 -3.81 -23.31 25.97
CA ASP A 347 -3.67 -21.85 25.95
C ASP A 347 -5.03 -21.16 26.05
N ILE A 348 -6.00 -21.60 25.24
CA ILE A 348 -7.38 -21.10 25.28
C ILE A 348 -8.03 -21.35 26.65
N ALA A 349 -7.83 -22.52 27.24
CA ALA A 349 -8.33 -22.82 28.59
C ALA A 349 -7.66 -21.91 29.64
N GLY A 350 -6.37 -21.60 29.50
CA GLY A 350 -5.67 -20.67 30.37
C GLY A 350 -6.21 -19.24 30.29
N PHE A 351 -6.57 -18.80 29.08
CA PHE A 351 -7.19 -17.49 28.84
C PHE A 351 -8.63 -17.39 29.36
N THR A 352 -9.40 -18.48 29.25
CA THR A 352 -10.86 -18.51 29.54
C THR A 352 -11.23 -19.17 30.88
N GLU A 353 -10.27 -19.27 31.80
CA GLU A 353 -10.43 -19.91 33.12
C GLU A 353 -11.02 -21.33 33.04
N GLY A 354 -10.39 -22.19 32.25
CA GLY A 354 -10.77 -23.60 32.07
C GLY A 354 -11.93 -23.83 31.12
N GLY A 355 -12.38 -22.81 30.38
CA GLY A 355 -13.37 -22.93 29.32
C GLY A 355 -12.77 -23.06 27.92
N GLY A 356 -13.61 -22.80 26.92
CA GLY A 356 -13.23 -22.69 25.53
C GLY A 356 -13.60 -21.34 24.92
N LEU A 357 -13.31 -21.15 23.63
CA LEU A 357 -13.60 -19.91 22.90
C LEU A 357 -14.18 -20.23 21.52
N GLU A 358 -15.30 -19.58 21.19
CA GLU A 358 -15.88 -19.58 19.84
C GLU A 358 -15.76 -18.19 19.23
N ILE A 359 -15.27 -18.11 17.99
CA ILE A 359 -15.27 -16.88 17.18
C ILE A 359 -15.85 -17.17 15.80
N VAL A 360 -16.84 -16.37 15.41
CA VAL A 360 -17.49 -16.44 14.10
C VAL A 360 -17.37 -15.09 13.40
N THR A 361 -16.95 -15.12 12.14
CA THR A 361 -16.88 -13.94 11.27
C THR A 361 -17.88 -14.05 10.13
N SER A 362 -18.49 -12.94 9.73
CA SER A 362 -19.35 -12.86 8.55
C SER A 362 -19.24 -11.50 7.87
N SER A 363 -19.38 -11.49 6.55
CA SER A 363 -19.39 -10.30 5.71
C SER A 363 -20.43 -10.47 4.62
N ALA A 364 -21.30 -9.48 4.46
CA ALA A 364 -22.26 -9.42 3.36
C ALA A 364 -21.64 -8.96 2.03
N VAL A 365 -20.37 -8.52 2.05
CA VAL A 365 -19.64 -8.07 0.86
C VAL A 365 -18.53 -9.04 0.50
N LEU A 366 -18.37 -9.28 -0.80
CA LEU A 366 -17.33 -10.14 -1.37
C LEU A 366 -15.93 -9.64 -1.03
N GLN A 367 -14.98 -10.58 -0.90
CA GLN A 367 -13.58 -10.22 -0.73
C GLN A 367 -13.07 -9.41 -1.92
N GLY A 368 -12.29 -8.37 -1.62
CA GLY A 368 -11.67 -7.54 -2.65
C GLY A 368 -12.56 -6.43 -3.19
N SER A 369 -13.77 -6.18 -2.66
CA SER A 369 -14.67 -5.08 -3.07
C SER A 369 -14.00 -3.71 -3.31
N GLY A 370 -12.90 -3.41 -2.60
CA GLY A 370 -12.27 -2.08 -2.61
C GLY A 370 -12.71 -1.20 -1.44
N LEU A 371 -13.59 -1.72 -0.57
CA LEU A 371 -14.18 -1.00 0.56
C LEU A 371 -13.45 -1.25 1.90
N GLY A 372 -12.18 -1.68 1.87
CA GLY A 372 -11.38 -1.91 3.09
C GLY A 372 -11.75 -3.15 3.91
N THR A 373 -12.59 -4.05 3.38
CA THR A 373 -13.21 -5.17 4.13
C THR A 373 -12.21 -6.03 4.92
N SER A 374 -11.05 -6.39 4.37
CA SER A 374 -10.08 -7.25 5.07
C SER A 374 -9.43 -6.58 6.27
N SER A 375 -9.01 -5.33 6.12
CA SER A 375 -8.35 -4.57 7.19
C SER A 375 -9.35 -4.22 8.30
N ILE A 376 -10.59 -3.91 7.93
CA ILE A 376 -11.67 -3.69 8.90
C ILE A 376 -12.02 -4.99 9.62
N LEU A 377 -12.02 -6.15 8.94
CA LEU A 377 -12.19 -7.45 9.60
C LEU A 377 -11.07 -7.69 10.63
N ALA A 378 -9.81 -7.41 10.26
CA ALA A 378 -8.68 -7.52 11.18
C ALA A 378 -8.88 -6.65 12.43
N ALA A 379 -9.25 -5.38 12.26
CA ALA A 379 -9.57 -4.49 13.39
C ALA A 379 -10.77 -4.98 14.22
N SER A 380 -11.80 -5.54 13.59
CA SER A 380 -12.99 -6.05 14.28
C SER A 380 -12.69 -7.28 15.12
N ILE A 381 -11.85 -8.20 14.60
CA ILE A 381 -11.35 -9.37 15.34
C ILE A 381 -10.51 -8.89 16.53
N LEU A 382 -9.58 -7.96 16.30
CA LEU A 382 -8.76 -7.43 17.39
C LEU A 382 -9.59 -6.72 18.45
N LYS A 383 -10.63 -5.96 18.06
CA LYS A 383 -11.51 -5.27 19.01
C LYS A 383 -12.19 -6.25 19.96
N VAL A 384 -12.74 -7.35 19.45
CA VAL A 384 -13.39 -8.36 20.32
C VAL A 384 -12.37 -9.10 21.17
N LEU A 385 -11.21 -9.45 20.64
CA LEU A 385 -10.15 -10.13 21.42
C LEU A 385 -9.59 -9.23 22.52
N TYR A 386 -9.34 -7.95 22.23
CA TYR A 386 -8.92 -6.97 23.23
C TYR A 386 -9.99 -6.71 24.27
N ARG A 387 -11.28 -6.70 23.90
CA ARG A 387 -12.37 -6.59 24.87
C ARG A 387 -12.38 -7.80 25.81
N LEU A 388 -12.23 -9.01 25.27
CA LEU A 388 -12.16 -10.23 26.08
C LEU A 388 -10.93 -10.22 27.01
N ALA A 389 -9.78 -9.76 26.50
CA ALA A 389 -8.53 -9.63 27.26
C ALA A 389 -8.48 -8.37 28.17
N GLN A 390 -9.60 -7.65 28.35
CA GLN A 390 -9.71 -6.44 29.19
C GLN A 390 -8.76 -5.29 28.79
N HIS A 391 -8.31 -5.27 27.54
CA HIS A 391 -7.46 -4.20 27.01
C HIS A 391 -8.33 -3.00 26.56
N SER A 392 -7.88 -1.78 26.85
CA SER A 392 -8.61 -0.52 26.55
C SER A 392 -9.02 -0.36 25.08
N ALA A 393 -8.19 -0.82 24.14
CA ALA A 393 -8.46 -0.87 22.70
C ALA A 393 -9.67 -1.72 22.29
N GLY A 394 -10.17 -2.61 23.17
CA GLY A 394 -11.46 -3.29 22.99
C GLY A 394 -12.67 -2.43 23.35
N GLY A 395 -12.47 -1.34 24.09
CA GLY A 395 -13.47 -0.37 24.51
C GLY A 395 -13.58 0.83 23.56
N ALA A 396 -13.70 2.03 24.12
CA ALA A 396 -13.84 3.29 23.37
C ALA A 396 -12.48 3.91 22.94
N GLU A 397 -11.38 3.52 23.58
CA GLU A 397 -10.02 4.04 23.29
C GLU A 397 -9.35 3.24 22.16
N GLU A 398 -9.99 3.23 20.99
CA GLU A 398 -9.55 2.41 19.85
C GLU A 398 -8.41 3.07 19.06
N TYR A 399 -8.47 4.39 18.85
CA TYR A 399 -7.56 5.10 17.96
C TYR A 399 -6.34 5.66 18.71
N PRO A 400 -5.12 5.54 18.18
CA PRO A 400 -4.74 4.87 16.92
C PRO A 400 -4.47 3.37 17.08
N PHE A 401 -4.33 2.90 18.33
CA PHE A 401 -3.71 1.62 18.66
C PHE A 401 -4.36 0.41 17.99
N LEU A 402 -5.69 0.25 18.07
CA LEU A 402 -6.41 -0.87 17.47
C LEU A 402 -6.11 -0.98 15.96
N TYR A 403 -6.11 0.16 15.28
CA TYR A 403 -5.89 0.23 13.84
C TYR A 403 -4.43 -0.04 13.47
N ASP A 404 -3.48 0.42 14.27
CA ASP A 404 -2.06 0.07 14.11
C ASP A 404 -1.80 -1.44 14.28
N GLN A 405 -2.43 -2.04 15.28
CA GLN A 405 -2.37 -3.48 15.51
C GLN A 405 -3.02 -4.27 14.37
N SER A 406 -4.08 -3.75 13.75
CA SER A 406 -4.69 -4.39 12.57
C SER A 406 -3.74 -4.45 11.36
N VAL A 407 -2.95 -3.39 11.15
CA VAL A 407 -1.94 -3.35 10.08
C VAL A 407 -0.81 -4.34 10.37
N LEU A 408 -0.34 -4.43 11.62
CA LEU A 408 0.62 -5.46 12.06
C LEU A 408 0.11 -6.87 11.75
N LEU A 409 -1.13 -7.15 12.18
CA LEU A 409 -1.76 -8.44 12.03
C LEU A 409 -1.79 -8.85 10.56
N GLU A 410 -2.27 -7.98 9.67
CA GLU A 410 -2.31 -8.25 8.22
C GLU A 410 -0.91 -8.56 7.66
N GLN A 411 0.09 -7.74 7.98
CA GLN A 411 1.43 -7.94 7.45
C GLN A 411 2.11 -9.20 7.98
N SER A 412 1.82 -9.61 9.21
CA SER A 412 2.38 -10.83 9.80
C SER A 412 2.01 -12.09 9.01
N ILE A 413 0.86 -12.08 8.31
CA ILE A 413 0.38 -13.14 7.41
C ILE A 413 0.57 -12.83 5.93
N GLY A 414 1.38 -11.81 5.61
CA GLY A 414 1.73 -11.43 4.23
C GLY A 414 0.61 -10.74 3.47
N LEU A 415 -0.38 -10.16 4.16
CA LEU A 415 -1.33 -9.22 3.56
C LEU A 415 -0.72 -7.81 3.64
N ASN A 416 -0.49 -7.20 2.47
CA ASN A 416 -0.04 -5.82 2.39
C ASN A 416 -1.27 -4.92 2.18
N SER A 417 -1.56 -4.06 3.16
CA SER A 417 -2.59 -3.02 3.12
C SER A 417 -1.98 -1.65 3.34
N GLY A 418 -2.71 -0.60 2.95
CA GLY A 418 -2.37 0.77 3.32
C GLY A 418 -2.94 1.08 4.71
N TRP A 419 -2.34 2.03 5.43
CA TRP A 419 -2.73 2.29 6.82
C TRP A 419 -4.15 2.87 6.97
N GLN A 420 -4.78 3.34 5.88
CA GLN A 420 -6.12 3.93 5.93
C GLN A 420 -7.25 2.91 6.05
N ASP A 421 -7.03 1.66 5.59
CA ASP A 421 -8.13 0.75 5.27
C ASP A 421 -8.97 0.43 6.51
N ALA A 422 -8.31 0.05 7.60
CA ALA A 422 -8.99 -0.17 8.88
C ALA A 422 -9.45 1.14 9.53
N ARG A 423 -8.63 2.21 9.46
CA ARG A 423 -8.94 3.52 10.08
C ARG A 423 -10.20 4.16 9.53
N GLY A 424 -10.58 3.84 8.30
CA GLY A 424 -11.85 4.29 7.73
C GLY A 424 -13.08 3.84 8.51
N ALA A 425 -12.98 2.78 9.31
CA ALA A 425 -14.04 2.32 10.20
C ALA A 425 -14.07 3.04 11.57
N CYS A 426 -13.15 3.97 11.85
CA CYS A 426 -13.17 4.75 13.08
C CYS A 426 -14.37 5.70 13.11
N GLY A 427 -15.10 5.73 14.23
CA GLY A 427 -16.23 6.63 14.45
C GLY A 427 -15.80 8.03 14.89
N GLY A 428 -16.77 8.94 14.99
CA GLY A 428 -16.61 10.25 15.61
C GLY A 428 -17.63 11.29 15.11
N SER A 429 -17.19 12.55 15.05
CA SER A 429 -18.10 13.67 14.78
C SER A 429 -18.64 13.73 13.35
N SER A 430 -17.97 13.11 12.38
CA SER A 430 -18.43 12.93 11.00
C SER A 430 -18.08 11.54 10.49
N ALA A 431 -18.84 11.05 9.49
CA ALA A 431 -18.52 9.81 8.81
C ALA A 431 -17.33 10.00 7.86
N VAL A 432 -17.08 11.23 7.41
CA VAL A 432 -16.00 11.59 6.48
C VAL A 432 -14.78 12.05 7.28
N LYS A 433 -13.63 11.47 6.95
CA LYS A 433 -12.36 11.66 7.64
C LYS A 433 -11.26 11.97 6.64
N ASP A 434 -10.63 13.11 6.82
CA ASP A 434 -9.35 13.46 6.21
C ASP A 434 -8.22 13.02 7.14
N PHE A 435 -7.23 12.33 6.58
CA PHE A 435 -6.06 11.87 7.30
C PHE A 435 -4.81 12.44 6.68
N TYR A 436 -3.94 13.01 7.53
CA TYR A 436 -2.60 13.41 7.15
C TYR A 436 -1.57 12.72 8.04
N ALA A 437 -0.65 11.98 7.43
CA ALA A 437 0.54 11.49 8.10
C ALA A 437 1.74 12.29 7.57
N PRO A 438 2.45 13.09 8.39
CA PRO A 438 3.67 13.75 7.95
C PRO A 438 4.79 12.72 7.69
N PRO A 439 5.83 13.07 6.90
CA PRO A 439 7.05 12.27 6.82
C PRO A 439 7.61 11.99 8.22
N ALA A 440 8.05 10.75 8.45
CA ALA A 440 8.57 10.30 9.73
C ALA A 440 9.59 9.17 9.53
N ALA A 441 10.62 9.13 10.38
CA ALA A 441 11.57 8.02 10.41
C ALA A 441 10.96 6.74 11.00
N GLY A 442 10.00 6.89 11.91
CA GLY A 442 9.25 5.81 12.57
C GLY A 442 7.95 5.42 11.86
N LEU A 443 6.99 4.90 12.62
CA LEU A 443 5.64 4.60 12.11
C LEU A 443 4.95 5.90 11.68
N PRO A 444 4.33 5.98 10.49
CA PRO A 444 3.40 7.05 10.17
C PRO A 444 2.34 7.14 11.25
N THR A 445 2.09 8.36 11.74
CA THR A 445 1.05 8.66 12.71
C THR A 445 -0.01 9.50 12.02
N PRO A 446 -1.01 8.89 11.35
CA PRO A 446 -2.03 9.65 10.66
C PRO A 446 -2.83 10.46 11.68
N GLU A 447 -2.82 11.77 11.52
CA GLU A 447 -3.72 12.68 12.22
C GLU A 447 -5.07 12.62 11.53
N MET A 448 -6.15 12.50 12.31
CA MET A 448 -7.52 12.40 11.78
C MET A 448 -8.26 13.72 11.99
N CYS A 449 -8.80 14.27 10.91
CA CYS A 449 -9.68 15.43 10.91
C CYS A 449 -11.04 15.03 10.34
N PHE A 450 -12.12 15.44 11.00
CA PHE A 450 -13.47 15.22 10.50
C PHE A 450 -13.84 16.29 9.48
N VAL A 451 -14.45 15.87 8.38
CA VAL A 451 -15.00 16.76 7.35
C VAL A 451 -16.51 16.75 7.50
N ASP A 452 -17.09 17.90 7.83
CA ASP A 452 -18.54 18.04 7.90
C ASP A 452 -19.12 18.06 6.49
N VAL A 453 -20.13 17.21 6.26
CA VAL A 453 -20.86 17.12 5.00
C VAL A 453 -22.35 17.06 5.29
N ASP A 454 -23.16 17.58 4.37
CA ASP A 454 -24.59 17.31 4.36
C ASP A 454 -24.79 15.85 3.93
N GLU A 455 -25.17 14.98 4.87
CA GLU A 455 -25.28 13.53 4.63
C GLU A 455 -26.36 13.19 3.59
N ASP A 456 -27.44 13.99 3.51
CA ASP A 456 -28.54 13.77 2.58
C ASP A 456 -28.11 14.14 1.16
N ILE A 457 -27.49 15.32 0.99
CA ILE A 457 -26.95 15.73 -0.32
C ILE A 457 -25.82 14.79 -0.75
N PHE A 458 -24.97 14.34 0.17
CA PHE A 458 -23.91 13.37 -0.12
C PHE A 458 -24.50 12.07 -0.65
N HIS A 459 -25.47 11.48 0.04
CA HIS A 459 -26.12 10.23 -0.39
C HIS A 459 -26.82 10.39 -1.74
N GLN A 460 -27.49 11.53 -1.96
CA GLN A 460 -28.18 11.84 -3.20
C GLN A 460 -27.20 11.95 -4.38
N ARG A 461 -26.13 12.74 -4.22
CA ARG A 461 -25.19 13.10 -5.29
C ARG A 461 -24.08 12.08 -5.52
N VAL A 462 -23.67 11.32 -4.51
CA VAL A 462 -22.60 10.32 -4.62
C VAL A 462 -23.23 8.94 -4.84
N VAL A 463 -23.30 8.52 -6.10
CA VAL A 463 -23.88 7.22 -6.49
C VAL A 463 -22.82 6.14 -6.42
N LEU A 464 -23.09 5.11 -5.61
CA LEU A 464 -22.26 3.92 -5.48
C LEU A 464 -22.79 2.80 -6.38
N PHE A 465 -21.94 2.29 -7.26
CA PHE A 465 -22.29 1.25 -8.23
C PHE A 465 -21.33 0.07 -8.13
N ASP A 466 -21.83 -1.09 -7.71
CA ASP A 466 -21.09 -2.34 -7.83
C ASP A 466 -21.10 -2.75 -9.30
N THR A 467 -19.93 -2.76 -9.95
CA THR A 467 -19.86 -3.09 -11.37
C THR A 467 -20.11 -4.58 -11.63
N GLY A 468 -20.08 -5.43 -10.59
CA GLY A 468 -20.14 -6.90 -10.72
C GLY A 468 -18.90 -7.50 -11.40
N ILE A 469 -17.90 -6.67 -11.73
CA ILE A 469 -16.65 -7.08 -12.36
C ILE A 469 -15.72 -7.50 -11.23
N ALA A 470 -15.40 -8.79 -11.18
CA ALA A 470 -14.40 -9.31 -10.25
C ALA A 470 -13.06 -8.60 -10.52
N ARG A 471 -12.40 -8.16 -9.44
CA ARG A 471 -11.10 -7.55 -9.59
C ARG A 471 -10.10 -8.59 -10.08
N GLY A 472 -9.30 -8.21 -11.07
CA GLY A 472 -8.10 -8.95 -11.41
C GLY A 472 -7.17 -9.02 -10.20
N ALA A 473 -6.20 -9.93 -10.21
CA ALA A 473 -5.12 -9.95 -9.23
C ALA A 473 -4.24 -8.69 -9.40
N THR A 474 -4.75 -7.52 -9.06
CA THR A 474 -4.02 -6.26 -9.16
C THR A 474 -2.83 -6.37 -8.23
N ARG A 475 -1.62 -6.32 -8.78
CA ARG A 475 -0.36 -6.20 -8.04
C ARG A 475 -0.24 -4.83 -7.33
N GLY A 476 -1.35 -4.16 -7.05
CA GLY A 476 -1.52 -2.70 -7.03
C GLY A 476 -0.52 -1.98 -6.13
N LEU A 477 -0.46 -2.34 -4.84
CA LEU A 477 0.47 -1.66 -3.92
C LEU A 477 1.94 -1.92 -4.23
N ASN A 478 2.29 -3.12 -4.71
CA ASN A 478 3.67 -3.47 -5.04
C ASN A 478 4.12 -2.77 -6.33
N VAL A 479 3.28 -2.73 -7.37
CA VAL A 479 3.59 -2.02 -8.62
C VAL A 479 3.74 -0.52 -8.37
N ILE A 480 2.86 0.05 -7.55
CA ILE A 480 2.95 1.46 -7.15
C ILE A 480 4.25 1.67 -6.36
N LEU A 481 4.55 0.84 -5.34
CA LEU A 481 5.78 0.96 -4.56
C LEU A 481 7.04 0.82 -5.43
N GLU A 482 7.08 -0.13 -6.36
CA GLU A 482 8.20 -0.29 -7.30
C GLU A 482 8.37 0.96 -8.19
N SER A 483 7.27 1.48 -8.74
CA SER A 483 7.28 2.70 -9.56
C SER A 483 7.73 3.91 -8.74
N TYR A 484 7.32 3.98 -7.48
CA TYR A 484 7.77 4.97 -6.52
C TYR A 484 9.28 4.85 -6.29
N LEU A 485 9.80 3.69 -5.88
CA LEU A 485 11.23 3.49 -5.59
C LEU A 485 12.12 3.73 -6.82
N ARG A 486 11.62 3.41 -8.02
CA ARG A 486 12.28 3.72 -9.30
C ARG A 486 12.23 5.19 -9.68
N ARG A 487 11.33 5.98 -9.05
CA ARG A 487 10.94 7.32 -9.49
C ARG A 487 10.57 7.33 -10.97
N ASP A 488 9.80 6.32 -11.39
CA ASP A 488 9.36 6.15 -12.78
C ASP A 488 8.80 7.47 -13.34
N ARG A 489 9.29 7.89 -14.51
CA ARG A 489 9.09 9.26 -15.02
C ARG A 489 7.62 9.68 -15.10
N ASP A 490 6.74 8.78 -15.54
CA ASP A 490 5.33 9.09 -15.77
C ASP A 490 4.52 8.81 -14.51
N ARG A 491 4.76 7.66 -13.88
CA ARG A 491 4.01 7.24 -12.70
C ARG A 491 4.33 8.10 -11.50
N TYR A 492 5.60 8.42 -11.25
CA TYR A 492 5.96 9.26 -10.10
C TYR A 492 5.40 10.68 -10.22
N SER A 493 5.35 11.24 -11.44
CA SER A 493 4.65 12.51 -11.71
C SER A 493 3.16 12.42 -11.37
N ALA A 494 2.49 11.33 -11.77
CA ALA A 494 1.10 11.08 -11.40
C ALA A 494 0.90 10.93 -9.88
N MET A 495 1.84 10.30 -9.15
CA MET A 495 1.79 10.23 -7.68
C MET A 495 1.88 11.61 -7.03
N ARG A 496 2.81 12.45 -7.48
CA ARG A 496 3.00 13.83 -6.96
C ARG A 496 1.78 14.69 -7.24
N LYS A 497 1.25 14.62 -8.46
CA LYS A 497 0.00 15.30 -8.82
C LYS A 497 -1.13 14.79 -7.93
N SER A 498 -1.29 13.47 -7.79
CA SER A 498 -2.33 12.88 -6.95
C SER A 498 -2.27 13.31 -5.48
N LEU A 499 -1.09 13.59 -4.94
CA LEU A 499 -0.93 14.14 -3.59
C LEU A 499 -1.37 15.60 -3.49
N ALA A 500 -1.12 16.41 -4.53
CA ALA A 500 -1.50 17.82 -4.58
C ALA A 500 -3.03 18.02 -4.73
N ILE A 501 -3.69 17.23 -5.60
CA ILE A 501 -5.15 17.31 -5.80
C ILE A 501 -5.93 16.90 -4.54
N HIS A 502 -5.34 16.13 -3.63
CA HIS A 502 -6.05 15.66 -2.43
C HIS A 502 -6.69 16.82 -1.64
N ASP A 503 -5.94 17.90 -1.40
CA ASP A 503 -6.45 19.06 -0.63
C ASP A 503 -7.60 19.76 -1.38
N GLU A 504 -7.56 19.78 -2.72
CA GLU A 504 -8.65 20.31 -3.55
C GLU A 504 -9.92 19.44 -3.42
N ILE A 505 -9.79 18.11 -3.29
CA ILE A 505 -10.92 17.19 -3.10
C ILE A 505 -11.56 17.45 -1.72
N VAL A 506 -10.74 17.55 -0.68
CA VAL A 506 -11.20 17.85 0.69
C VAL A 506 -11.95 19.18 0.71
N GLU A 507 -11.39 20.22 0.08
CA GLU A 507 -12.00 21.53 -0.02
C GLU A 507 -13.36 21.49 -0.76
N ALA A 508 -13.41 20.86 -1.94
CA ALA A 508 -14.64 20.77 -2.74
C ALA A 508 -15.75 20.04 -1.97
N LEU A 509 -15.40 18.95 -1.27
CA LEU A 509 -16.36 18.20 -0.46
C LEU A 509 -16.86 19.02 0.74
N SER A 510 -15.95 19.71 1.45
CA SER A 510 -16.29 20.55 2.60
C SER A 510 -17.20 21.73 2.24
N GLN A 511 -17.12 22.21 0.99
CA GLN A 511 -17.94 23.30 0.47
C GLN A 511 -19.26 22.82 -0.17
N GLY A 512 -19.48 21.51 -0.28
CA GLY A 512 -20.63 20.95 -1.01
C GLY A 512 -20.59 21.21 -2.53
N ASP A 513 -19.42 21.46 -3.10
CA ASP A 513 -19.22 21.71 -4.52
C ASP A 513 -19.08 20.40 -5.30
N TYR A 514 -20.20 19.71 -5.52
CA TYR A 514 -20.25 18.44 -6.24
C TYR A 514 -19.80 18.52 -7.71
N PRO A 515 -20.07 19.59 -8.47
CA PRO A 515 -19.46 19.76 -9.80
C PRO A 515 -17.94 19.75 -9.77
N ARG A 516 -17.31 20.51 -8.86
CA ARG A 516 -15.85 20.50 -8.68
C ARG A 516 -15.36 19.14 -8.18
N LEU A 517 -16.07 18.51 -7.23
CA LEU A 517 -15.74 17.18 -6.71
C LEU A 517 -15.72 16.13 -7.83
N GLY A 518 -16.71 16.12 -8.72
CA GLY A 518 -16.78 15.21 -9.87
C GLY A 518 -15.59 15.39 -10.80
N ALA A 519 -15.27 16.63 -11.18
CA ALA A 519 -14.14 16.93 -12.04
C ALA A 519 -12.80 16.51 -11.40
N LEU A 520 -12.64 16.74 -10.09
CA LEU A 520 -11.46 16.30 -9.33
C LEU A 520 -11.39 14.77 -9.25
N ALA A 521 -12.49 14.08 -8.96
CA ALA A 521 -12.54 12.61 -8.93
C ALA A 521 -12.10 12.00 -10.27
N SER A 522 -12.54 12.56 -11.39
CA SER A 522 -12.10 12.11 -12.73
C SER A 522 -10.61 12.38 -12.98
N ARG A 523 -10.07 13.52 -12.54
CA ARG A 523 -8.61 13.79 -12.61
C ARG A 523 -7.82 12.82 -11.74
N TYR A 524 -8.29 12.55 -10.52
CA TYR A 524 -7.71 11.57 -9.60
C TYR A 524 -7.69 10.17 -10.23
N TRP A 525 -8.79 9.77 -10.85
CA TRP A 525 -8.92 8.49 -11.56
C TRP A 525 -7.97 8.40 -12.76
N ALA A 526 -7.83 9.47 -13.55
CA ALA A 526 -6.88 9.51 -14.65
C ALA A 526 -5.43 9.30 -14.16
N TYR A 527 -5.04 9.92 -13.03
CA TYR A 527 -3.74 9.63 -12.42
C TYR A 527 -3.63 8.17 -11.99
N ARG A 528 -4.69 7.58 -11.44
CA ARG A 528 -4.70 6.15 -11.09
C ARG A 528 -4.43 5.26 -12.31
N CYS A 529 -5.04 5.55 -13.45
CA CYS A 529 -4.82 4.80 -14.69
C CYS A 529 -3.40 4.95 -15.25
N VAL A 530 -2.72 6.08 -15.00
CA VAL A 530 -1.28 6.23 -15.34
C VAL A 530 -0.42 5.35 -14.43
N LEU A 531 -0.74 5.29 -13.14
CA LEU A 531 0.01 4.49 -12.15
C LEU A 531 -0.14 2.99 -12.39
N ASP A 532 -1.35 2.57 -12.71
CA ASP A 532 -1.72 1.18 -12.92
C ASP A 532 -2.64 1.10 -14.16
N PRO A 533 -2.07 0.84 -15.35
CA PRO A 533 -2.85 0.70 -16.58
C PRO A 533 -3.90 -0.42 -16.52
N GLU A 534 -3.69 -1.44 -15.66
CA GLU A 534 -4.64 -2.54 -15.44
C GLU A 534 -5.80 -2.15 -14.52
N ALA A 535 -5.76 -0.97 -13.89
CA ALA A 535 -6.85 -0.48 -13.05
C ALA A 535 -8.12 -0.15 -13.85
N THR A 536 -8.02 -0.03 -15.17
CA THR A 536 -9.17 0.24 -16.07
C THR A 536 -9.24 -0.81 -17.19
N SER A 537 -10.41 -0.92 -17.80
CA SER A 537 -10.70 -1.75 -18.97
C SER A 537 -11.72 -1.04 -19.86
N ASP A 538 -11.95 -1.54 -21.07
CA ASP A 538 -12.97 -0.99 -21.98
C ASP A 538 -14.36 -0.95 -21.33
N ALA A 539 -14.69 -1.98 -20.54
CA ALA A 539 -15.90 -1.99 -19.73
C ALA A 539 -15.88 -0.81 -18.74
N ILE A 540 -14.87 -0.70 -17.87
CA ILE A 540 -14.79 0.39 -16.89
C ILE A 540 -14.86 1.78 -17.54
N GLN A 541 -14.22 1.98 -18.70
CA GLN A 541 -14.24 3.25 -19.43
C GLN A 541 -15.65 3.65 -19.92
N GLN A 542 -16.53 2.67 -20.13
CA GLN A 542 -17.93 2.91 -20.50
C GLN A 542 -18.69 3.70 -19.43
N LEU A 543 -18.32 3.55 -18.15
CA LEU A 543 -18.93 4.32 -17.06
C LEU A 543 -18.67 5.82 -17.18
N PHE A 544 -17.59 6.21 -17.85
CA PHE A 544 -17.15 7.59 -18.04
C PHE A 544 -17.39 8.10 -19.46
N SER A 545 -18.21 7.38 -20.24
CA SER A 545 -18.55 7.70 -21.62
C SER A 545 -20.05 7.91 -21.78
N ALA A 546 -20.47 8.58 -22.85
CA ALA A 546 -21.89 8.80 -23.13
C ALA A 546 -22.61 7.44 -23.31
N PRO A 547 -23.84 7.31 -22.80
CA PRO A 547 -24.68 8.37 -22.22
C PRO A 547 -24.44 8.65 -20.72
N LEU A 548 -23.68 7.82 -20.00
CA LEU A 548 -23.50 7.96 -18.55
C LEU A 548 -22.74 9.25 -18.19
N SER A 549 -21.74 9.64 -18.98
CA SER A 549 -20.97 10.87 -18.76
C SER A 549 -21.79 12.15 -18.81
N ASP A 550 -22.97 12.12 -19.42
CA ASP A 550 -23.86 13.28 -19.49
C ASP A 550 -24.64 13.47 -18.18
N LEU A 551 -24.80 12.39 -17.40
CA LEU A 551 -25.60 12.31 -16.17
C LEU A 551 -24.76 12.49 -14.89
N HIS A 552 -23.43 12.53 -15.00
CA HIS A 552 -22.53 12.70 -13.85
C HIS A 552 -21.49 13.80 -14.11
N GLU A 553 -21.05 14.49 -13.06
CA GLU A 553 -19.96 15.48 -13.09
C GLU A 553 -18.57 14.84 -13.14
N GLY A 554 -18.49 13.53 -12.87
CA GLY A 554 -17.28 12.73 -12.92
C GLY A 554 -17.34 11.58 -11.93
N GLY A 555 -16.20 10.90 -11.74
CA GLY A 555 -16.14 9.77 -10.83
C GLY A 555 -14.85 8.98 -10.91
N MET A 556 -14.80 7.90 -10.15
CA MET A 556 -13.64 7.03 -10.01
C MET A 556 -14.06 5.61 -9.60
N LEU A 557 -13.15 4.66 -9.70
CA LEU A 557 -13.31 3.37 -9.00
C LEU A 557 -12.70 3.47 -7.61
N THR A 558 -13.33 2.83 -6.64
CA THR A 558 -12.84 2.73 -5.27
C THR A 558 -11.71 1.70 -5.16
N GLY A 559 -10.91 1.81 -4.10
CA GLY A 559 -9.83 0.86 -3.84
C GLY A 559 -8.75 0.85 -4.92
N ALA A 560 -8.43 -0.35 -5.44
CA ALA A 560 -7.35 -0.51 -6.41
C ALA A 560 -7.77 -0.60 -7.88
N GLY A 561 -9.07 -0.47 -8.19
CA GLY A 561 -9.59 -0.58 -9.56
C GLY A 561 -9.61 -2.01 -10.11
N SER A 562 -9.72 -2.12 -11.44
CA SER A 562 -9.95 -3.32 -12.26
C SER A 562 -11.30 -4.02 -12.07
N GLY A 563 -12.21 -3.41 -11.31
CA GLY A 563 -13.53 -3.94 -10.95
C GLY A 563 -13.95 -3.42 -9.58
N GLY A 564 -14.98 -4.05 -8.99
CA GLY A 564 -15.55 -3.65 -7.70
C GLY A 564 -16.46 -2.44 -7.82
N PHE A 565 -16.33 -1.46 -6.92
CA PHE A 565 -17.27 -0.35 -6.81
C PHE A 565 -16.79 0.91 -7.54
N ALA A 566 -17.65 1.47 -8.38
CA ALA A 566 -17.53 2.81 -8.93
C ALA A 566 -18.28 3.83 -8.06
N LEU A 567 -17.67 5.00 -7.93
CA LEU A 567 -18.23 6.18 -7.28
C LEU A 567 -18.43 7.25 -8.35
N LEU A 568 -19.67 7.58 -8.65
CA LEU A 568 -20.05 8.57 -9.66
C LEU A 568 -20.75 9.74 -8.97
N ILE A 569 -20.30 10.96 -9.28
CA ILE A 569 -20.88 12.18 -8.74
C ILE A 569 -21.98 12.63 -9.69
N ALA A 570 -23.24 12.39 -9.34
CA ALA A 570 -24.38 12.72 -10.17
C ALA A 570 -24.46 14.23 -10.45
N ARG A 571 -24.83 14.57 -11.69
CA ARG A 571 -25.22 15.93 -12.07
C ARG A 571 -26.52 16.28 -11.34
N GLU A 572 -26.64 17.55 -10.97
CA GLU A 572 -27.82 18.03 -10.25
C GLU A 572 -29.09 17.82 -11.07
N GLY A 573 -30.08 17.16 -10.46
CA GLY A 573 -31.35 16.84 -11.10
C GLY A 573 -31.32 15.60 -12.00
N GLU A 574 -30.16 14.95 -12.17
CA GLU A 574 -30.00 13.73 -12.97
C GLU A 574 -29.73 12.49 -12.09
N GLU A 575 -29.93 12.59 -10.78
CA GLU A 575 -29.57 11.52 -9.84
C GLU A 575 -30.36 10.23 -10.12
N GLU A 576 -31.67 10.36 -10.36
CA GLU A 576 -32.53 9.22 -10.69
C GLU A 576 -32.24 8.71 -12.11
N SER A 577 -32.04 9.60 -13.08
CA SER A 577 -31.65 9.25 -14.45
C SER A 577 -30.38 8.41 -14.46
N LEU A 578 -29.37 8.79 -13.66
CA LEU A 578 -28.12 8.07 -13.52
C LEU A 578 -28.35 6.68 -12.91
N ARG A 579 -29.11 6.58 -11.81
CA ARG A 579 -29.43 5.30 -11.15
C ARG A 579 -30.19 4.37 -12.09
N GLU A 580 -31.16 4.88 -12.85
CA GLU A 580 -31.88 4.11 -13.86
C GLU A 580 -30.96 3.61 -14.98
N CYS A 581 -30.09 4.48 -15.49
CA CYS A 581 -29.15 4.12 -16.56
C CYS A 581 -28.16 3.05 -16.09
N LEU A 582 -27.61 3.18 -14.88
CA LEU A 582 -26.74 2.19 -14.26
C LEU A 582 -27.47 0.86 -14.02
N SER A 583 -28.72 0.90 -13.56
CA SER A 583 -29.53 -0.30 -13.33
C SER A 583 -29.80 -1.10 -14.61
N LYS A 584 -29.83 -0.45 -15.77
CA LYS A 584 -29.97 -1.07 -17.10
C LYS A 584 -28.64 -1.67 -17.61
N MET A 585 -27.50 -1.34 -17.00
CA MET A 585 -26.21 -1.90 -17.43
C MET A 585 -26.15 -3.42 -17.28
N LYS A 586 -26.90 -4.00 -16.35
CA LYS A 586 -27.01 -5.47 -16.16
C LYS A 586 -27.42 -6.24 -17.42
N ASP A 587 -28.06 -5.59 -18.39
CA ASP A 587 -28.42 -6.19 -19.67
C ASP A 587 -27.19 -6.45 -20.55
N GLN A 588 -26.05 -5.85 -20.23
CA GLN A 588 -24.77 -6.06 -20.87
C GLN A 588 -23.98 -7.14 -20.14
N ARG A 589 -23.38 -8.08 -20.91
CA ARG A 589 -22.67 -9.23 -20.37
C ARG A 589 -21.58 -8.88 -19.35
N ALA A 590 -20.87 -7.77 -19.52
CA ALA A 590 -19.81 -7.35 -18.62
C ALA A 590 -20.31 -6.92 -17.23
N TYR A 591 -21.59 -6.56 -17.12
CA TYR A 591 -22.22 -5.98 -15.94
C TYR A 591 -23.37 -6.84 -15.42
N ALA A 592 -23.46 -8.10 -15.82
CA ALA A 592 -24.60 -8.98 -15.53
C ALA A 592 -24.91 -9.10 -14.01
N SER A 593 -23.88 -8.95 -13.17
CA SER A 593 -23.99 -8.98 -11.70
C SER A 593 -23.91 -7.59 -11.06
N SER A 594 -24.04 -6.52 -11.84
CA SER A 594 -23.94 -5.15 -11.35
C SER A 594 -25.18 -4.70 -10.60
N ALA A 595 -25.00 -3.76 -9.67
CA ALA A 595 -26.08 -3.17 -8.91
C ALA A 595 -25.76 -1.73 -8.52
N VAL A 596 -26.78 -0.87 -8.55
CA VAL A 596 -26.75 0.39 -7.81
C VAL A 596 -26.94 0.05 -6.34
N VAL A 597 -25.99 0.47 -5.50
CA VAL A 597 -25.95 0.08 -4.09
C VAL A 597 -26.43 1.25 -3.24
N ASP A 598 -27.45 0.97 -2.43
CA ASP A 598 -27.90 1.89 -1.40
C ASP A 598 -27.00 1.76 -0.15
N TYR A 599 -26.69 2.89 0.47
CA TYR A 599 -25.74 2.97 1.57
C TYR A 599 -26.10 4.12 2.50
N ARG A 600 -25.49 4.15 3.69
CA ARG A 600 -25.60 5.27 4.62
C ARG A 600 -24.23 5.64 5.17
N LEU A 601 -23.98 6.93 5.39
CA LEU A 601 -22.81 7.39 6.11
C LEU A 601 -22.85 6.93 7.59
N ASN A 602 -21.78 6.30 8.05
CA ASN A 602 -21.66 5.77 9.41
C ASN A 602 -20.68 6.61 10.23
N ARG A 603 -21.23 7.32 11.22
CA ARG A 603 -20.48 8.12 12.22
C ARG A 603 -20.08 7.33 13.46
N THR A 604 -20.73 6.19 13.70
CA THR A 604 -20.53 5.42 14.93
C THR A 604 -19.22 4.64 14.92
N GLY A 605 -18.80 4.14 13.75
CA GLY A 605 -17.62 3.30 13.61
C GLY A 605 -17.84 1.87 14.08
N LEU A 606 -16.79 1.20 14.56
CA LEU A 606 -16.89 -0.15 15.12
C LEU A 606 -17.75 -0.14 16.40
N GLN A 607 -18.86 -0.87 16.37
CA GLN A 607 -19.74 -1.05 17.52
C GLN A 607 -19.43 -2.39 18.18
N LEU A 608 -19.38 -2.44 19.51
CA LEU A 608 -19.32 -3.68 20.27
C LEU A 608 -20.54 -3.74 21.18
N GLU A 609 -21.37 -4.76 20.99
CA GLU A 609 -22.55 -5.06 21.78
C GLU A 609 -22.33 -6.34 22.57
N THR A 610 -22.97 -6.43 23.74
CA THR A 610 -23.02 -7.65 24.55
C THR A 610 -24.45 -8.09 24.76
N SER A 611 -24.67 -9.40 24.69
CA SER A 611 -25.95 -10.04 25.02
C SER A 611 -25.70 -11.26 25.90
N PRO A 612 -26.69 -11.77 26.63
CA PRO A 612 -26.58 -13.08 27.25
C PRO A 612 -26.23 -14.14 26.19
N ALA A 613 -25.33 -15.05 26.51
CA ALA A 613 -25.10 -16.22 25.69
C ALA A 613 -26.38 -17.09 25.74
N GLU A 614 -27.03 -17.33 24.61
CA GLU A 614 -28.16 -18.27 24.57
C GLU A 614 -27.69 -19.62 25.12
N ALA A 615 -28.43 -20.17 26.08
CA ALA A 615 -28.14 -21.50 26.63
C ALA A 615 -28.15 -22.50 25.47
N THR A 616 -26.98 -23.05 25.15
CA THR A 616 -26.86 -24.12 24.16
C THR A 616 -27.63 -25.32 24.69
N GLY A 617 -28.82 -25.56 24.12
CA GLY A 617 -29.63 -26.75 24.36
C GLY A 617 -29.05 -28.00 23.70
#